data_AF-A0A935BB41-F1
#
_entry.id   AF-A0A935BB41-F1
#
_cell.length_a   1.000
_cell.length_b   1.000
_cell.length_c   1.000
_cell.angle_alpha   90.00
_cell.angle_beta   90.00
_cell.angle_gamma   90.00
#
_symmetry.space_group_name_H-M   'P 1'
#
loop_
_entity.id
_entity.type
_entity.pdbx_description
1 polymer ?
#
loop_
_entity_poly.entity_id
_entity_poly.type
_entity_poly.pdbx_seq_one_letter_code
_entity_poly.pdbx_strand_id
1 'polypeptide(L)'
;MRSSTAAVFAMLYALAGTGIGPTFVGFFSDRIAASSFAQEGYLALCRPGAIAPGMVDACIAASRTGLIGALSLCVLAYAVAAVFYLLASRTLREDLKPR
;
A
#
# COMPACT_ATOMS: atom_id res chain seq x y z
N MET A 1 16.11 -16.00 24.24
CA MET A 1 15.63 -14.60 24.37
C MET A 1 14.46 -14.32 23.40
N ARG A 2 13.37 -15.10 23.45
CA ARG A 2 12.29 -15.04 22.44
C ARG A 2 11.48 -13.73 22.46
N SER A 3 11.35 -13.08 23.62
CA SER A 3 10.48 -11.91 23.79
C SER A 3 11.05 -10.67 23.09
N SER A 4 12.34 -10.40 23.26
CA SER A 4 13.00 -9.24 22.64
C SER A 4 13.01 -9.33 21.11
N THR A 5 13.26 -10.52 20.56
CA THR A 5 13.21 -10.74 19.10
C THR A 5 11.80 -10.50 18.55
N ALA A 6 10.77 -11.02 19.22
CA ALA A 6 9.39 -10.80 18.80
C ALA A 6 8.98 -9.32 18.88
N ALA A 7 9.42 -8.59 19.92
CA ALA A 7 9.14 -7.17 20.07
C ALA A 7 9.77 -6.32 18.95
N VAL A 8 11.04 -6.56 18.63
CA VAL A 8 11.74 -5.86 17.54
C VAL A 8 11.08 -6.16 16.20
N PHE A 9 10.73 -7.43 15.93
CA PHE A 9 10.03 -7.78 14.71
C PHE A 9 8.67 -7.09 14.59
N ALA A 10 7.86 -7.11 15.66
CA ALA A 10 6.56 -6.46 15.69
C ALA A 10 6.66 -4.94 15.47
N MET A 11 7.66 -4.29 16.09
CA MET A 11 7.92 -2.86 15.91
C MET A 11 8.25 -2.52 14.45
N LEU A 12 9.17 -3.26 13.83
CA LEU A 12 9.55 -3.04 12.44
C LEU A 12 8.38 -3.31 11.48
N TYR A 13 7.62 -4.38 11.72
CA TYR A 13 6.44 -4.71 10.95
C TYR A 13 5.38 -3.61 11.05
N ALA A 14 5.11 -3.11 12.25
CA ALA A 14 4.16 -2.03 12.47
C ALA A 14 4.62 -0.76 11.75
N LEU A 15 5.88 -0.35 11.95
CA LEU A 15 6.41 0.88 11.34
C LEU A 15 6.39 0.84 9.81
N ALA A 16 6.85 -0.27 9.22
CA ALA A 16 6.85 -0.43 7.77
C ALA A 16 5.42 -0.54 7.22
N GLY A 17 4.56 -1.34 7.87
CA GLY A 17 3.20 -1.60 7.42
C GLY A 17 2.32 -0.34 7.50
N THR A 18 2.26 0.30 8.67
CA THR A 18 1.40 1.47 8.88
C THR A 18 1.99 2.74 8.28
N GLY A 19 3.32 2.85 8.19
CA GLY A 19 3.98 4.01 7.60
C GLY A 19 3.92 4.01 6.07
N ILE A 20 4.35 2.91 5.45
CA ILE A 20 4.53 2.83 3.99
C ILE A 20 3.25 2.39 3.28
N GLY A 21 2.44 1.53 3.89
CA GLY A 21 1.24 0.97 3.26
C GLY A 21 0.24 2.05 2.81
N PRO A 22 -0.33 2.85 3.74
CA PRO A 22 -1.34 3.85 3.40
C PRO A 22 -0.82 4.95 2.45
N THR A 23 0.44 5.36 2.63
CA THR A 23 1.07 6.38 1.77
C THR A 23 1.26 5.86 0.34
N PHE A 24 1.70 4.60 0.18
CA PHE A 24 1.78 3.95 -1.13
C PHE A 24 0.41 3.87 -1.80
N VAL A 25 -0.62 3.38 -1.09
CA VAL A 25 -1.96 3.23 -1.66
C VAL A 25 -2.53 4.59 -2.07
N GLY A 26 -2.45 5.60 -1.21
CA GLY A 26 -2.95 6.95 -1.50
C GLY A 26 -2.27 7.56 -2.73
N PHE A 27 -0.94 7.50 -2.78
CA PHE A 27 -0.17 8.06 -3.89
C PHE A 27 -0.54 7.42 -5.24
N PHE A 28 -0.61 6.09 -5.30
CA PHE A 28 -0.98 5.40 -6.55
C PHE A 28 -2.45 5.59 -6.89
N SER A 29 -3.34 5.62 -5.89
CA SER A 29 -4.75 5.89 -6.09
C SER A 29 -4.97 7.25 -6.75
N ASP A 30 -4.32 8.30 -6.25
CA ASP A 30 -4.43 9.66 -6.80
C ASP A 30 -3.87 9.75 -8.23
N ARG A 31 -2.74 9.08 -8.50
CA ARG A 31 -2.13 9.02 -9.83
C ARG A 31 -3.03 8.33 -10.85
N ILE A 32 -3.57 7.17 -10.49
CA ILE A 32 -4.44 6.38 -11.37
C ILE A 32 -5.77 7.11 -11.56
N ALA A 33 -6.35 7.66 -10.50
CA ALA A 33 -7.58 8.45 -10.57
C ALA A 33 -7.40 9.66 -11.50
N ALA A 34 -6.30 10.42 -11.35
CA ALA A 34 -5.99 11.54 -12.23
C ALA A 34 -5.81 11.13 -13.70
N SER A 35 -5.23 9.95 -13.97
CA SER A 35 -5.10 9.43 -15.34
C SER A 35 -6.43 8.99 -15.96
N SER A 36 -7.39 8.58 -15.13
CA SER A 36 -8.73 8.15 -15.57
C SER A 36 -9.74 9.30 -15.68
N PHE A 37 -9.40 10.46 -15.11
CA PHE A 37 -10.27 11.62 -15.11
C PHE A 37 -10.11 12.37 -16.43
N ALA A 38 -11.21 12.53 -17.17
CA ALA A 38 -11.19 13.05 -18.55
C ALA A 38 -10.75 14.53 -18.67
N GLN A 39 -10.69 15.27 -17.56
CA GLN A 39 -10.30 16.66 -17.50
C GLN A 39 -9.00 16.83 -16.72
N GLU A 40 -8.20 17.84 -17.04
CA GLU A 40 -7.05 18.17 -16.20
C GLU A 40 -7.52 18.72 -14.84
N GLY A 41 -6.78 18.40 -13.77
CA GLY A 41 -7.04 18.96 -12.44
C GLY A 41 -7.92 18.13 -11.51
N TYR A 42 -7.87 16.78 -11.60
CA TYR A 42 -8.53 15.87 -10.65
C TYR A 42 -8.34 16.27 -9.17
N LEU A 43 -7.10 16.60 -8.76
CA LEU A 43 -6.79 16.98 -7.38
C LEU A 43 -7.45 18.30 -6.93
N ALA A 44 -7.73 19.21 -7.87
CA ALA A 44 -8.39 20.48 -7.59
C ALA A 44 -9.92 20.35 -7.62
N LEU A 45 -10.45 19.54 -8.54
CA LEU A 45 -11.89 19.39 -8.81
C LEU A 45 -12.56 18.34 -7.92
N CYS A 46 -11.82 17.31 -7.51
CA CYS A 46 -12.29 16.18 -6.72
C CYS A 46 -11.69 16.17 -5.31
N ARG A 47 -11.44 17.36 -4.75
CA ARG A 47 -10.82 17.47 -3.42
C ARG A 47 -11.76 16.89 -2.36
N PRO A 48 -11.26 16.07 -1.41
CA PRO A 48 -12.06 15.58 -0.30
C PRO A 48 -12.72 16.75 0.46
N GLY A 49 -14.04 16.71 0.59
CA GLY A 49 -14.84 17.75 1.26
C GLY A 49 -15.15 18.99 0.42
N ALA A 50 -14.63 19.10 -0.81
CA ALA A 50 -14.87 20.24 -1.70
C ALA A 50 -14.85 19.78 -3.17
N ILE A 51 -15.85 18.99 -3.57
CA ILE A 51 -16.02 18.56 -4.97
C ILE A 51 -16.72 19.69 -5.75
N ALA A 52 -16.24 19.97 -6.96
CA ALA A 52 -16.86 20.97 -7.82
C ALA A 52 -18.33 20.58 -8.15
N PRO A 53 -19.27 21.53 -8.13
CA PRO A 53 -20.68 21.26 -8.42
C PRO A 53 -20.84 20.68 -9.83
N GLY A 54 -21.62 19.61 -9.97
CA GLY A 54 -21.82 18.90 -11.24
C GLY A 54 -20.74 17.88 -11.59
N MET A 55 -19.67 17.74 -10.80
CA MET A 55 -18.58 16.78 -11.04
C MET A 55 -18.60 15.57 -10.10
N VAL A 56 -19.62 15.45 -9.25
CA VAL A 56 -19.71 14.43 -8.19
C VAL A 56 -19.59 13.01 -8.75
N ASP A 57 -20.36 12.67 -9.77
CA ASP A 57 -20.34 11.33 -10.36
C ASP A 57 -19.00 11.02 -11.06
N ALA A 58 -18.43 12.00 -11.76
CA ALA A 58 -17.13 11.86 -12.42
C ALA A 58 -16.00 11.66 -11.41
N CYS A 59 -16.02 12.41 -10.30
CA CYS A 59 -15.06 12.26 -9.21
C CYS A 59 -15.18 10.89 -8.52
N ILE A 60 -16.41 10.40 -8.28
CA ILE A 60 -16.64 9.08 -7.69
C ILE A 60 -16.13 7.97 -8.62
N ALA A 61 -16.42 8.05 -9.92
CA ALA A 61 -15.97 7.07 -10.91
C ALA A 61 -14.44 7.02 -11.02
N ALA A 62 -13.77 8.17 -11.06
CA ALA A 62 -12.31 8.26 -11.08
C ALA A 62 -11.69 7.75 -9.77
N SER A 63 -12.24 8.14 -8.62
CA SER A 63 -11.80 7.68 -7.29
C SER A 63 -11.89 6.16 -7.17
N ARG A 64 -13.00 5.57 -7.62
CA ARG A 64 -13.20 4.12 -7.61
C ARG A 64 -12.13 3.40 -8.45
N THR A 65 -11.87 3.90 -9.65
CA THR A 65 -10.87 3.32 -10.56
C THR A 65 -9.46 3.43 -9.97
N GLY A 66 -9.13 4.60 -9.41
CA GLY A 66 -7.87 4.83 -8.71
C GLY A 66 -7.64 3.85 -7.56
N LEU A 67 -8.65 3.71 -6.70
CA LEU A 67 -8.56 2.85 -5.52
C LEU A 67 -8.42 1.37 -5.90
N ILE A 68 -9.21 0.89 -6.87
CA ILE A 68 -9.12 -0.50 -7.35
C ILE A 68 -7.74 -0.78 -7.95
N GLY A 69 -7.22 0.14 -8.75
CA GLY A 69 -5.87 0.03 -9.33
C GLY A 69 -4.78 0.00 -8.26
N ALA A 70 -4.85 0.91 -7.29
CA ALA A 70 -3.87 0.98 -6.20
C ALA A 70 -3.88 -0.29 -5.32
N LEU A 71 -5.07 -0.79 -4.95
CA LEU A 71 -5.20 -2.04 -4.19
C LEU A 71 -4.69 -3.26 -4.96
N SER A 72 -4.90 -3.27 -6.28
CA SER A 72 -4.35 -4.33 -7.15
C SER A 72 -2.82 -4.30 -7.16
N LEU A 73 -2.20 -3.10 -7.18
CA LEU A 73 -0.75 -2.95 -7.08
C LEU A 73 -0.20 -3.41 -5.72
N CYS A 74 -0.95 -3.23 -4.62
CA CYS A 74 -0.54 -3.72 -3.31
C CYS A 74 -0.32 -5.24 -3.28
N VAL A 75 -1.01 -6.00 -4.14
CA VAL A 75 -0.83 -7.46 -4.21
C VAL A 75 0.61 -7.82 -4.62
N LEU A 76 1.29 -6.99 -5.42
CA LEU A 76 2.67 -7.22 -5.82
C LEU A 76 3.64 -7.18 -4.63
N ALA A 77 3.28 -6.50 -3.53
CA ALA A 77 4.07 -6.52 -2.30
C ALA A 77 4.14 -7.94 -1.68
N TYR A 78 3.11 -8.79 -1.90
CA TYR A 78 3.17 -10.18 -1.47
C TYR A 78 4.19 -11.01 -2.25
N ALA A 79 4.45 -10.68 -3.52
CA ALA A 79 5.52 -11.32 -4.27
C ALA A 79 6.89 -10.98 -3.67
N VAL A 80 7.09 -9.72 -3.27
CA VAL A 80 8.31 -9.29 -2.55
C VAL A 80 8.42 -10.00 -1.19
N ALA A 81 7.31 -10.09 -0.44
CA ALA A 81 7.28 -10.82 0.82
C ALA A 81 7.61 -12.31 0.65
N ALA A 82 7.13 -12.94 -0.43
CA ALA A 82 7.46 -14.32 -0.76
C ALA A 82 8.97 -14.50 -1.01
N VAL A 83 9.62 -13.55 -1.71
CA VAL A 83 11.09 -13.58 -1.89
C VAL A 83 11.82 -13.52 -0.55
N PHE A 84 11.42 -12.61 0.34
CA PHE A 84 12.04 -12.52 1.68
C PHE A 84 11.83 -13.80 2.49
N TYR A 85 10.63 -14.37 2.44
CA TYR A 85 10.33 -15.63 3.10
C TYR A 85 11.17 -16.78 2.55
N LEU A 86 11.34 -16.87 1.22
CA LEU A 86 12.19 -17.88 0.59
C LEU A 86 13.66 -17.71 1.00
N LEU A 87 14.17 -16.47 1.06
CA LEU A 87 15.54 -16.20 1.53
C LEU A 87 15.72 -16.62 2.99
N ALA A 88 14.79 -16.29 3.87
CA ALA A 88 14.83 -16.68 5.28
C ALA A 88 14.71 -18.20 5.48
N SER A 89 13.90 -18.87 4.65
CA SER A 89 13.73 -20.33 4.73
C SER A 89 15.02 -21.12 4.49
N ARG A 90 15.99 -20.52 3.78
CA ARG A 90 17.29 -21.15 3.49
C ARG A 90 18.18 -21.30 4.72
N THR A 91 18.14 -20.34 5.66
CA THR A 91 18.99 -20.33 6.86
C THR A 91 18.31 -20.94 8.08
N LEU A 92 17.01 -21.25 7.98
CA LEU A 92 16.19 -21.70 9.11
C LEU A 92 16.76 -22.91 9.86
N ARG A 93 17.39 -23.85 9.16
CA ARG A 93 18.01 -25.05 9.79
C ARG A 93 19.22 -24.71 10.65
N GLU A 94 19.99 -23.70 10.24
CA GLU A 94 21.15 -23.24 11.00
C GLU A 94 20.70 -22.46 12.23
N ASP A 95 19.66 -21.63 12.08
CA ASP A 95 19.06 -20.84 13.16
C ASP A 95 18.37 -21.70 14.23
N LEU A 96 17.84 -22.87 13.85
CA LEU A 96 17.18 -23.80 14.78
C LEU A 96 18.14 -24.73 15.54
N LYS A 97 19.43 -24.77 15.17
CA LYS A 97 20.37 -25.71 15.78
C LYS A 97 20.61 -25.29 17.24
N PRO A 98 20.34 -26.16 18.24
CA PRO A 98 20.60 -25.82 19.63
C PRO A 98 22.10 -25.56 19.81
N ARG A 99 22.42 -24.41 20.41
CA ARG A 99 23.78 -24.09 20.87
C ARG A 99 24.15 -24.93 22.07
#